data_AF-G2FJF7-F1
#
_entry.id   AF-G2FJF7-F1
#
_cell.length_a   1.000
_cell.length_b   1.000
_cell.length_c   1.000
_cell.angle_alpha   90.00
_cell.angle_beta   90.00
_cell.angle_gamma   90.00
#
_symmetry.space_group_name_H-M   'P 1'
#
loop_
_entity.id
_entity.type
_entity.pdbx_description
1 polymer ?
#
loop_
_entity_poly.entity_id
_entity_poly.type
_entity_poly.pdbx_seq_one_letter_code
_entity_poly.pdbx_strand_id
1 'polypeptide(L)' 'MSEVNCLYCGKKIAEDLAECPHCGGVSHYQKRGYRAGARARFVLFFIAVTVFCLFFIFWLPR' A
#
# COMPACT_ATOMS: atom_id res chain seq x y z
N MET A 1 18.07 9.81 2.26
CA MET A 1 16.73 10.26 1.88
C MET A 1 16.56 10.03 0.38
N SER A 2 15.50 9.33 -0.04
CA SER A 2 15.18 9.21 -1.45
C SER A 2 14.49 10.52 -1.89
N GLU A 3 15.07 11.21 -2.87
CA GLU A 3 14.55 12.47 -3.40
C GLU A 3 14.00 12.22 -4.79
N VAL A 4 12.75 12.64 -5.04
CA VAL A 4 12.05 12.47 -6.32
C VAL A 4 11.85 13.82 -6.98
N ASN A 5 11.84 13.82 -8.30
CA ASN A 5 11.62 15.05 -9.05
C ASN A 5 10.11 15.31 -9.17
N CYS A 6 9.65 16.50 -8.79
CA CYS A 6 8.26 16.89 -8.96
C CYS A 6 7.92 17.02 -10.45
N LEU A 7 6.89 16.30 -10.91
CA LEU A 7 6.46 16.28 -12.31
C LEU A 7 6.06 17.66 -12.85
N TYR A 8 5.59 18.56 -11.96
CA TYR A 8 5.06 19.86 -12.34
C TYR A 8 6.12 20.97 -12.37
N CYS A 9 7.02 21.00 -11.38
CA CYS A 9 7.99 22.08 -11.24
C CYS A 9 9.43 21.67 -11.55
N GLY A 10 9.72 20.37 -11.74
CA GLY A 10 11.07 19.88 -12.03
C GLY A 10 12.06 20.03 -10.88
N LYS A 11 11.59 20.43 -9.68
CA LYS A 11 12.39 20.51 -8.46
C LYS A 11 12.36 19.20 -7.69
N LYS A 12 13.48 18.90 -7.05
CA LYS A 12 13.61 17.74 -6.19
C LYS A 12 12.83 17.94 -4.89
N ILE A 13 12.03 16.95 -4.52
CA ILE A 13 11.22 16.91 -3.30
C ILE A 13 11.44 15.56 -2.61
N ALA A 14 11.27 15.51 -1.29
CA ALA A 14 11.33 14.22 -0.60
C ALA A 14 10.12 13.34 -0.98
N GLU A 15 10.37 12.03 -1.11
CA GLU A 15 9.37 11.01 -1.52
C GLU A 15 8.16 10.88 -0.58
N ASP A 16 8.27 11.45 0.61
CA ASP A 16 7.35 11.34 1.73
C ASP A 16 6.39 12.53 1.90
N LEU A 17 6.51 13.57 1.07
CA LEU A 17 5.56 14.69 1.07
C LEU A 17 4.34 14.37 0.19
N ALA A 18 3.13 14.69 0.66
CA ALA A 18 1.89 14.57 -0.11
C ALA A 18 1.72 15.68 -1.15
N GLU A 19 2.23 16.88 -0.88
CA GLU A 19 2.27 18.00 -1.82
C GLU A 19 3.69 18.55 -1.99
N CYS A 20 3.98 19.06 -3.18
CA CYS A 20 5.22 19.75 -3.45
C CYS A 20 5.23 21.14 -2.76
N PRO A 21 6.22 21.46 -1.89
CA PRO A 21 6.29 22.74 -1.20
C PRO A 21 6.65 23.91 -2.13
N HIS A 22 7.09 23.65 -3.36
CA HIS A 22 7.48 24.67 -4.32
C HIS A 22 6.36 25.10 -5.26
N CYS A 23 5.43 24.20 -5.59
CA CYS A 23 4.37 24.48 -6.56
C CYS A 23 2.96 24.16 -6.06
N GLY A 24 2.82 23.57 -4.87
CA GLY A 24 1.52 23.17 -4.32
C GLY A 24 0.84 22.03 -5.08
N GLY A 25 1.53 21.40 -6.04
CA GLY A 25 1.01 20.27 -6.80
C GLY A 25 1.03 18.99 -5.98
N VAL A 26 0.03 18.13 -6.17
CA VAL A 26 -0.04 16.81 -5.55
C VAL A 26 1.17 15.96 -5.96
N SER A 27 1.81 15.33 -4.99
CA SER A 27 2.96 14.47 -5.23
C SER A 27 2.46 13.08 -5.67
N HIS A 28 2.87 12.66 -6.86
CA HIS A 28 2.51 11.35 -7.41
C HIS A 28 3.45 10.23 -6.94
N TYR A 29 4.48 10.58 -6.16
CA TYR A 29 5.58 9.68 -5.78
C TYR A 29 5.49 9.17 -4.36
N GLN A 30 4.35 9.37 -3.68
CA GLN A 30 4.16 8.97 -2.29
C GLN A 30 4.19 7.43 -2.14
N LYS A 31 5.39 6.88 -1.95
CA LYS A 31 5.61 5.43 -1.73
C LYS A 31 5.06 4.94 -0.39
N ARG A 32 4.83 5.85 0.58
CA ARG A 32 4.57 5.48 1.98
C ARG A 32 3.09 5.35 2.37
N GLY A 33 2.16 5.84 1.55
CA GLY A 33 0.77 6.03 1.99
C GLY A 33 -0.26 5.01 1.54
N TYR A 34 -0.13 4.39 0.36
CA TYR A 34 -1.35 3.92 -0.31
C TYR A 34 -1.89 2.54 0.14
N ARG A 35 -1.08 1.60 0.65
CA ARG A 35 -1.57 0.20 0.77
C ARG A 35 -1.05 -0.66 1.93
N ALA A 36 -0.33 -0.12 2.91
CA ALA A 36 0.16 -0.96 4.01
C ALA A 36 -0.99 -1.55 4.85
N GLY A 37 -2.02 -0.77 5.19
CA GLY A 37 -3.16 -1.24 5.98
C GLY A 37 -4.18 -2.06 5.19
N ALA A 38 -4.54 -1.63 3.97
CA ALA A 38 -5.56 -2.30 3.17
C ALA A 38 -5.10 -3.67 2.65
N ARG A 39 -3.82 -3.80 2.24
CA ARG A 39 -3.26 -5.10 1.82
C ARG A 39 -3.15 -6.06 3.00
N ALA A 40 -2.76 -5.58 4.19
CA ALA A 40 -2.67 -6.41 5.38
C ALA A 40 -4.03 -6.98 5.81
N ARG A 41 -5.09 -6.16 5.82
CA ARG A 41 -6.44 -6.62 6.16
C ARG A 41 -6.97 -7.65 5.16
N PHE A 42 -6.69 -7.46 3.86
CA PHE A 42 -7.06 -8.43 2.83
C PHE A 42 -6.31 -9.76 2.98
N VAL A 43 -5.00 -9.71 3.24
CA VAL A 43 -4.16 -10.91 3.47
C VAL A 43 -4.65 -11.69 4.70
N LEU A 44 -4.99 -11.00 5.79
CA LEU A 44 -5.51 -11.64 7.00
C LEU A 44 -6.85 -12.35 6.74
N PHE A 45 -7.75 -11.72 5.97
CA PHE A 45 -9.02 -12.33 5.57
C PHE A 45 -8.80 -13.60 4.74
N PHE A 46 -7.89 -13.54 3.76
CA PHE A 46 -7.59 -14.67 2.90
C PHE A 46 -7.02 -15.87 3.68
N ILE A 47 -6.12 -15.60 4.64
CA ILE A 47 -5.56 -16.63 5.53
C ILE A 47 -6.68 -17.30 6.35
N ALA A 48 -7.58 -16.50 6.94
CA ALA A 48 -8.69 -17.03 7.74
C ALA A 48 -9.63 -17.93 6.90
N VAL A 49 -9.99 -17.50 5.69
CA VAL A 49 -10.83 -18.28 4.76
C VAL A 49 -10.13 -19.59 4.36
N THR A 50 -8.81 -19.54 4.10
CA THR A 50 -8.04 -20.73 3.69
C THR A 50 -7.99 -21.77 4.80
N VAL A 51 -7.73 -21.37 6.05
CA VAL A 51 -7.73 -22.26 7.22
C VAL A 51 -9.11 -22.86 7.46
N PHE A 52 -10.17 -22.04 7.34
CA PHE A 52 -11.54 -22.51 7.46
C PHE A 52 -11.85 -23.58 6.40
N CYS A 53 -11.44 -23.37 5.15
CA CYS A 53 -11.65 -24.32 4.07
C CYS A 53 -10.90 -25.65 4.33
N LEU A 54 -9.64 -25.59 4.76
CA LEU A 54 -8.86 -26.79 5.12
C LEU A 54 -9.46 -27.53 6.31
N PHE A 55 -9.97 -26.81 7.30
CA PHE A 55 -10.69 -27.40 8.42
C PHE A 55 -11.90 -28.19 7.93
N PHE A 56 -12.73 -27.60 7.06
CA PHE A 56 -13.89 -28.28 6.48
C PHE A 56 -13.50 -29.50 5.62
N ILE A 57 -12.43 -29.43 4.85
CA ILE A 57 -11.92 -30.57 4.06
C ILE A 57 -11.51 -31.71 4.99
N PHE A 58 -10.84 -31.41 6.10
CA PHE A 58 -10.42 -32.42 7.06
C PHE A 58 -11.58 -32.96 7.91
N TRP A 59 -12.60 -32.13 8.15
CA TRP A 59 -13.76 -32.48 8.95
C TRP A 59 -14.84 -33.20 8.16
N LEU A 60 -14.88 -33.05 6.83
CA LEU A 60 -15.71 -33.87 5.96
C LEU A 60 -15.09 -35.28 5.92
N PRO A 61 -15.65 -36.26 6.63
CA PRO A 61 -15.12 -37.60 6.63
C PRO A 61 -15.42 -38.17 5.24
N ARG A 62 -14.36 -38.35 4.47
CA ARG A 62 -14.36 -39.07 3.19
C ARG A 62 -15.15 -40.38 3.23
#